data_AF-A0A821MCK1-F1
#
_entry.id   AF-A0A821MCK1-F1
#
_cell.length_a   1.000
_cell.length_b   1.000
_cell.length_c   1.000
_cell.angle_alpha   90.00
_cell.angle_beta   90.00
_cell.angle_gamma   90.00
#
_symmetry.space_group_name_H-M   'P 1'
#
loop_
_entity.id
_entity.type
_entity.pdbx_description
1 polymer ?
#
loop_
_entity_poly.entity_id
_entity_poly.type
_entity_poly.pdbx_seq_one_letter_code
_entity_poly.pdbx_strand_id
1 'polypeptide(L)'
;FTKTLFTTFMIQMIHWFTKNQNYENPETMSMLDTFMDGMISGRNASIRDFSGVCLKEFLKWAVKHAGGFDKSAYLKNATSILKRIISFSMHPNSFKRLGSTLAWNSI
;
A
#
# COMPACT_ATOMS: atom_id res chain seq x y z
N PHE A 1 22.19 9.40 3.80
CA PHE A 1 21.96 10.00 2.48
C PHE A 1 21.05 9.12 1.60
N THR A 2 21.50 7.93 1.17
CA THR A 2 20.74 7.02 0.27
C THR A 2 19.34 6.68 0.77
N LYS A 3 19.20 6.29 2.06
CA LYS A 3 17.89 5.99 2.66
C LYS A 3 16.92 7.16 2.55
N THR A 4 17.34 8.35 2.98
CA THR A 4 16.50 9.57 2.97
C THR A 4 16.08 9.95 1.55
N LEU A 5 17.00 9.90 0.59
CA LEU A 5 16.71 10.23 -0.81
C LEU A 5 15.61 9.33 -1.39
N PHE A 6 15.78 8.00 -1.26
CA PHE A 6 14.82 7.04 -1.81
C PHE A 6 13.51 6.98 -1.01
N THR A 7 13.55 7.19 0.31
CA THR A 7 12.33 7.31 1.10
C THR A 7 11.50 8.50 0.62
N THR A 8 12.08 9.69 0.51
CA THR A 8 11.36 10.87 0.02
C THR A 8 10.81 10.65 -1.39
N PHE A 9 11.62 10.10 -2.30
CA PHE A 9 11.19 9.80 -3.65
C PHE A 9 10.01 8.80 -3.69
N MET A 10 10.06 7.74 -2.88
CA MET A 10 8.98 6.75 -2.80
C MET A 10 7.67 7.37 -2.35
N ILE A 11 7.71 8.25 -1.34
CA ILE A 11 6.53 8.97 -0.88
C ILE A 11 5.94 9.86 -1.98
N GLN A 12 6.78 10.58 -2.74
CA GLN A 12 6.30 11.40 -3.87
C GLN A 12 5.69 10.55 -4.99
N MET A 13 6.29 9.40 -5.29
CA MET A 13 5.74 8.44 -6.26
C MET A 13 4.35 7.95 -5.83
N ILE A 14 4.16 7.63 -4.54
CA ILE A 14 2.85 7.22 -4.00
C ILE A 14 1.80 8.31 -4.24
N HIS A 15 2.14 9.58 -3.95
CA HIS A 15 1.22 10.70 -4.17
C HIS A 15 0.86 10.84 -5.65
N TRP A 16 1.83 10.64 -6.55
CA TRP A 16 1.60 10.69 -7.99
C TRP A 16 0.70 9.55 -8.48
N PHE A 17 1.02 8.30 -8.13
CA PHE A 17 0.26 7.13 -8.61
C PHE A 17 -1.15 7.07 -8.02
N THR A 18 -1.35 7.48 -6.77
CA THR A 18 -2.68 7.52 -6.14
C THR A 18 -3.60 8.62 -6.70
N LYS A 19 -3.05 9.59 -7.43
CA LYS A 19 -3.83 10.60 -8.17
C LYS A 19 -4.49 10.02 -9.43
N ASN A 20 -4.03 8.87 -9.93
CA ASN A 20 -4.58 8.26 -11.13
C ASN A 20 -6.06 7.88 -10.95
N GLN A 21 -6.92 8.39 -11.83
CA GLN A 21 -8.37 8.19 -11.77
C GLN A 21 -8.81 6.85 -12.39
N ASN A 22 -7.91 6.21 -13.15
CA ASN A 22 -8.19 4.92 -13.76
C ASN A 22 -8.22 3.84 -12.68
N TYR A 23 -9.42 3.32 -12.43
CA TYR A 23 -9.62 2.20 -11.54
C TYR A 23 -8.74 1.02 -11.96
N GLU A 24 -8.01 0.43 -11.01
CA GLU A 24 -7.07 -0.67 -11.26
C GLU A 24 -6.04 -0.37 -12.35
N ASN A 25 -5.55 0.87 -12.41
CA ASN A 25 -4.39 1.18 -13.23
C ASN A 25 -3.23 0.21 -12.90
N PRO A 26 -2.67 -0.47 -13.92
CA PRO A 26 -1.73 -1.57 -13.68
C PRO A 26 -0.45 -1.13 -12.96
N GLU A 27 0.01 0.11 -13.18
CA GLU A 27 1.19 0.65 -12.50
C GLU A 27 0.91 0.89 -11.01
N THR A 28 -0.26 1.45 -10.71
CA THR A 28 -0.71 1.71 -9.33
C THR A 28 -0.92 0.40 -8.56
N MET A 29 -1.50 -0.61 -9.23
CA MET A 29 -1.70 -1.93 -8.63
C MET A 29 -0.39 -2.68 -8.43
N SER A 30 0.54 -2.61 -9.39
CA SER A 30 1.89 -3.18 -9.26
C SER A 30 2.67 -2.54 -8.10
N MET A 31 2.54 -1.23 -7.90
CA MET A 31 3.12 -0.55 -6.75
C MET A 31 2.53 -1.04 -5.42
N LEU A 32 1.20 -1.18 -5.35
CA LEU A 32 0.52 -1.72 -4.16
C LEU A 32 0.92 -3.18 -3.88
N ASP A 33 1.01 -4.01 -4.91
CA ASP A 33 1.44 -5.42 -4.78
C ASP A 33 2.88 -5.50 -4.28
N THR A 34 3.78 -4.63 -4.76
CA THR A 34 5.16 -4.53 -4.27
C THR A 34 5.21 -4.21 -2.77
N PHE A 35 4.33 -3.33 -2.28
CA PHE A 35 4.25 -3.04 -0.84
C PHE A 35 3.76 -4.24 -0.05
N MET A 36 2.72 -4.92 -0.53
CA MET A 36 2.20 -6.14 0.10
C MET A 36 3.25 -7.26 0.14
N ASP A 37 4.04 -7.41 -0.92
CA ASP A 37 5.14 -8.39 -0.98
C ASP A 37 6.30 -8.01 -0.03
N GLY A 38 6.58 -6.72 0.12
CA GLY A 38 7.55 -6.25 1.11
C GLY A 38 7.12 -6.55 2.55
N MET A 39 5.81 -6.51 2.86
CA MET A 39 5.27 -6.85 4.18
C MET A 39 5.45 -8.32 4.56
N ILE A 40 5.45 -9.21 3.58
CA ILE A 40 5.62 -10.67 3.79
C ILE A 40 7.09 -11.10 3.75
N SER A 41 8.04 -10.16 3.60
CA SER A 41 9.47 -10.46 3.53
C SER A 41 9.95 -11.12 4.83
N GLY A 42 10.28 -12.41 4.78
CA GLY A 42 10.78 -13.15 5.94
C GLY A 42 12.21 -12.78 6.38
N ARG A 43 12.99 -12.13 5.50
CA ARG A 43 14.44 -11.95 5.69
C ARG A 43 14.85 -10.58 6.23
N ASN A 44 14.01 -9.55 6.09
CA ASN A 44 14.41 -8.18 6.43
C ASN A 44 13.27 -7.40 7.10
N ALA A 45 13.39 -7.18 8.41
CA ALA A 45 12.42 -6.42 9.18
C ALA A 45 12.30 -4.97 8.71
N SER A 46 13.41 -4.32 8.35
CA SER A 46 13.41 -2.94 7.87
C SER A 46 12.60 -2.75 6.59
N ILE A 47 12.54 -3.77 5.73
CA ILE A 47 11.69 -3.75 4.52
C ILE A 47 10.21 -3.82 4.91
N ARG A 48 9.85 -4.72 5.84
CA ARG A 48 8.46 -4.84 6.31
C ARG A 48 7.98 -3.53 6.94
N ASP A 49 8.79 -2.93 7.81
CA ASP A 49 8.44 -1.69 8.49
C ASP A 49 8.25 -0.55 7.48
N PHE A 50 9.16 -0.44 6.50
CA PHE A 50 9.05 0.59 5.46
C PHE A 50 7.86 0.36 4.51
N SER A 51 7.56 -0.89 4.15
CA SER A 51 6.38 -1.24 3.38
C SER A 51 5.08 -0.84 4.09
N GLY A 52 5.03 -0.95 5.43
CA GLY A 52 3.90 -0.49 6.23
C GLY A 52 3.71 1.02 6.16
N VAL A 53 4.81 1.78 6.22
CA VAL A 53 4.81 3.24 6.02
C VAL A 53 4.30 3.60 4.62
N CYS A 54 4.77 2.91 3.58
CA CYS A 54 4.33 3.13 2.20
C CYS A 54 2.83 2.83 2.03
N LEU A 55 2.34 1.71 2.58
CA LEU A 55 0.94 1.32 2.50
C LEU A 55 0.01 2.33 3.21
N LYS A 56 0.43 2.81 4.38
CA LYS A 56 -0.28 3.87 5.12
C LYS A 56 -0.40 5.15 4.30
N GLU A 57 0.72 5.62 3.74
CA GLU A 57 0.72 6.85 2.94
C GLU A 57 -0.12 6.69 1.66
N PHE A 58 -0.08 5.50 1.03
CA PHE A 58 -0.91 5.17 -0.12
C PHE A 58 -2.39 5.29 0.21
N LEU A 59 -2.85 4.64 1.29
CA LEU A 59 -4.26 4.70 1.68
C LEU A 59 -4.69 6.14 2.02
N LYS A 60 -3.87 6.86 2.79
CA LYS A 60 -4.12 8.25 3.16
C LYS A 60 -4.33 9.14 1.92
N TRP A 61 -3.47 9.00 0.90
CA TRP A 61 -3.59 9.82 -0.31
C TRP A 61 -4.69 9.37 -1.24
N ALA A 62 -4.96 8.07 -1.34
CA ALA A 62 -6.13 7.56 -2.05
C ALA A 62 -7.43 8.16 -1.49
N VAL A 63 -7.59 8.19 -0.15
CA VAL A 63 -8.75 8.82 0.51
C VAL A 63 -8.74 10.34 0.34
N LYS A 64 -7.58 11.01 0.45
CA LYS A 64 -7.47 12.45 0.27
C LYS A 64 -7.90 12.89 -1.13
N HIS A 65 -7.52 12.14 -2.17
CA HIS A 65 -7.96 12.41 -3.55
C HIS A 65 -9.47 12.18 -3.74
N ALA A 66 -10.07 11.23 -3.02
CA ALA A 66 -11.51 11.01 -3.02
C ALA A 66 -12.31 12.23 -2.52
N GLY A 67 -11.72 13.09 -1.68
CA GLY A 67 -12.38 14.29 -1.15
C GLY A 67 -12.57 15.42 -2.16
N GLY A 68 -11.80 15.44 -3.26
CA GLY A 68 -11.82 16.51 -4.25
C GLY A 68 -12.43 16.15 -5.61
N PHE A 69 -12.77 14.88 -5.84
CA PHE A 69 -13.24 14.32 -7.13
C PHE A 69 -14.32 13.25 -6.90
N ASP A 70 -14.73 12.51 -7.93
CA ASP A 70 -15.71 11.41 -7.81
C ASP A 70 -15.28 10.37 -6.76
N LYS A 71 -15.85 10.47 -5.55
CA LYS A 71 -15.59 9.58 -4.41
C LYS A 71 -15.65 8.10 -4.79
N SER A 72 -16.52 7.73 -5.72
CA SER A 72 -16.74 6.34 -6.08
C SER A 72 -15.51 5.71 -6.75
N ALA A 73 -14.70 6.46 -7.50
CA ALA A 73 -13.50 5.93 -8.16
C ALA A 73 -12.36 5.67 -7.15
N TYR A 74 -12.11 6.62 -6.26
CA TYR A 74 -10.98 6.57 -5.32
C TYR A 74 -11.24 5.65 -4.12
N LEU A 75 -12.50 5.52 -3.68
CA LEU A 75 -12.89 4.51 -2.69
C LEU A 75 -12.65 3.09 -3.21
N LYS A 76 -12.65 2.87 -4.54
CA LYS A 76 -12.33 1.56 -5.09
C LYS A 76 -10.86 1.17 -4.87
N ASN A 77 -9.93 2.12 -4.89
CA ASN A 77 -8.52 1.85 -4.55
C ASN A 77 -8.35 1.56 -3.05
N ALA A 78 -9.06 2.27 -2.17
CA ALA A 78 -9.04 1.96 -0.74
C ALA A 78 -9.64 0.57 -0.44
N THR A 79 -10.74 0.22 -1.10
CA THR A 79 -11.35 -1.11 -0.94
C THR A 79 -10.51 -2.24 -1.54
N SER A 80 -9.74 -2.01 -2.62
CA SER A 80 -8.82 -3.03 -3.14
C SER A 80 -7.70 -3.35 -2.14
N ILE A 81 -7.18 -2.35 -1.41
CA ILE A 81 -6.24 -2.56 -0.30
C ILE A 81 -6.84 -3.46 0.78
N LEU A 82 -8.04 -3.11 1.27
CA LEU A 82 -8.71 -3.88 2.33
C LEU A 82 -8.98 -5.32 1.90
N LYS A 83 -9.43 -5.55 0.66
CA LYS A 83 -9.63 -6.89 0.11
C LYS A 83 -8.33 -7.71 0.11
N ARG A 84 -7.19 -7.10 -0.23
CA ARG A 84 -5.88 -7.77 -0.22
C ARG A 84 -5.42 -8.10 1.20
N ILE A 85 -5.62 -7.19 2.16
CA ILE A 85 -5.30 -7.44 3.59
C ILE A 85 -6.11 -8.62 4.12
N ILE A 86 -7.42 -8.64 3.87
CA ILE A 86 -8.31 -9.74 4.31
C ILE A 86 -7.93 -11.06 3.62
N SER A 87 -7.58 -11.02 2.33
CA SER A 87 -7.08 -12.20 1.62
C SER A 87 -5.80 -12.76 2.27
N PHE A 88 -4.88 -11.88 2.68
CA PHE A 88 -3.64 -12.28 3.35
C PHE A 88 -3.89 -12.82 4.76
N SER A 89 -4.87 -12.28 5.51
CA SER A 89 -5.19 -12.75 6.86
C SER A 89 -5.76 -14.18 6.87
N MET A 90 -6.48 -14.56 5.82
CA MET A 90 -7.06 -15.90 5.66
C MET A 90 -6.10 -16.91 5.01
N HIS A 91 -4.87 -16.50 4.68
CA HIS A 91 -3.95 -17.33 3.93
C HIS A 91 -3.26 -18.41 4.82
N PRO A 92 -3.03 -19.65 4.33
CA PRO A 92 -2.38 -20.72 5.11
C PRO A 92 -0.91 -20.43 5.46
N ASN A 93 -0.22 -19.64 4.65
CA ASN A 93 1.14 -19.15 4.93
C ASN A 93 1.18 -18.16 6.11
N SER A 94 2.01 -18.46 7.12
CA SER A 94 2.20 -17.64 8.32
C SER A 94 2.75 -16.24 8.06
N PHE A 95 3.66 -16.08 7.09
CA PHE A 95 4.20 -14.77 6.71
C PHE A 95 3.16 -13.87 6.07
N LYS A 96 2.22 -14.43 5.29
CA LYS A 96 1.10 -13.65 4.74
C LYS A 96 0.15 -13.18 5.84
N ARG A 97 -0.16 -14.03 6.81
CA ARG A 97 -0.96 -13.62 7.98
C ARG A 97 -0.25 -12.54 8.80
N LEU A 98 1.04 -12.71 9.08
CA LEU A 98 1.83 -11.67 9.75
C LEU A 98 1.87 -10.36 8.94
N GLY A 99 2.04 -10.44 7.62
CA GLY A 99 2.00 -9.27 6.74
C GLY A 99 0.65 -8.55 6.81
N SER A 100 -0.46 -9.30 6.88
CA SER A 100 -1.81 -8.72 7.02
C SER A 100 -2.01 -8.00 8.36
N THR A 101 -1.51 -8.55 9.47
CA THR A 101 -1.65 -7.92 10.79
C THR A 101 -0.77 -6.67 10.89
N LEU A 102 0.45 -6.72 10.35
CA LEU A 102 1.32 -5.54 10.26
C LEU A 102 0.71 -4.45 9.37
N ALA A 103 0.10 -4.82 8.24
CA ALA A 103 -0.58 -3.88 7.35
C ALA A 103 -1.75 -3.21 8.08
N TRP A 104 -2.59 -4.00 8.76
CA TRP A 104 -3.70 -3.49 9.56
C TRP A 104 -3.25 -2.56 10.69
N ASN A 105 -2.16 -2.88 11.38
CA ASN A 105 -1.62 -2.03 12.44
C ASN A 105 -1.01 -0.71 11.93
N SER A 106 -0.72 -0.62 10.62
CA SER A 106 -0.07 0.55 10.03
C SER A 106 -1.06 1.60 9.51
N ILE A 107 -2.28 1.18 9.14
CA ILE A 107 -3.30 2.01 8.47
C ILE A 107 -4.23 2.74 9.44
#